data_AF-A0A914CNB1-F1
#
_entry.id   AF-A0A914CNB1-F1
#
_cell.length_a   1.000
_cell.length_b   1.000
_cell.length_c   1.000
_cell.angle_alpha   90.00
_cell.angle_beta   90.00
_cell.angle_gamma   90.00
#
_symmetry.space_group_name_H-M   'P 1'
#
loop_
_entity.id
_entity.type
_entity.pdbx_description
1 polymer ?
#
loop_
_entity_poly.entity_id
_entity_poly.type
_entity_poly.pdbx_seq_one_letter_code
_entity_poly.pdbx_strand_id
1 'polypeptide(L)'
;MLLGEFVESQQHEVTLTAPENLKYDEFVALLKVIYPPHEEVTADTYGFLVELADFYQVENVVQKCDKFLANDSMIPMIEKLCLVDKYKLTETKNACLNSVELKKPDFVRDLTKKPEYKEISAELKVALLENGLNSAEDMISCLKKEKLNLEYGKDSAENPKIL
;
A
#
# COMPACT_ATOMS: atom_id res chain seq x y z
N MET A 1 7.92 -8.09 27.69
CA MET A 1 8.90 -9.19 27.83
C MET A 1 9.96 -8.84 28.87
N LEU A 2 10.76 -7.78 28.68
CA LEU A 2 11.82 -7.42 29.65
C LEU A 2 11.35 -6.52 30.81
N LEU A 3 10.12 -6.01 30.75
CA LEU A 3 9.50 -5.18 31.78
C LEU A 3 8.25 -5.88 32.31
N GLY A 4 8.03 -5.84 33.62
CA GLY A 4 6.86 -6.43 34.29
C GLY A 4 7.14 -7.75 35.01
N GLU A 5 6.08 -8.46 35.39
CA GLU A 5 6.14 -9.74 36.14
C GLU A 5 6.33 -10.96 35.22
N PHE A 6 7.22 -10.84 34.24
CA PHE A 6 7.55 -11.91 33.30
C PHE A 6 8.82 -12.63 33.73
N VAL A 7 8.92 -13.93 33.45
CA VAL A 7 10.07 -14.76 33.86
C VAL A 7 11.35 -14.30 33.18
N GLU A 8 11.22 -13.77 31.96
CA GLU A 8 12.27 -13.21 31.13
C GLU A 8 12.89 -11.95 31.72
N SER A 9 12.19 -11.23 32.61
CA SER A 9 12.71 -10.01 33.24
C SER A 9 13.90 -10.27 34.18
N GLN A 10 14.00 -11.48 34.73
CA GLN A 10 15.06 -11.89 35.66
C GLN A 10 16.18 -12.67 34.96
N GLN A 11 16.10 -12.87 33.65
CA GLN A 11 17.06 -13.65 32.87
C GLN A 11 18.07 -12.73 32.17
N HIS A 12 19.35 -13.10 32.22
CA HIS A 12 20.42 -12.41 31.47
C HIS A 12 20.46 -12.80 29.98
N GLU A 13 19.81 -13.90 29.62
CA GLU A 13 19.73 -14.43 28.28
C GLU A 13 18.27 -14.83 28.00
N VAL A 14 17.76 -14.44 26.83
CA VAL A 14 16.40 -14.77 26.40
C VAL A 14 16.50 -15.57 25.12
N THR A 15 15.97 -16.79 25.12
CA THR A 15 15.85 -17.59 23.91
C THR A 15 14.72 -17.05 23.05
N LEU A 16 15.03 -16.64 21.82
CA LEU A 16 14.03 -16.19 20.87
C LEU A 16 13.30 -17.40 20.28
N THR A 17 12.07 -17.64 20.70
CA THR A 17 11.13 -18.62 20.11
C THR A 17 10.47 -18.10 18.84
N ALA A 18 11.25 -17.40 18.01
CA ALA A 18 10.80 -16.81 16.75
C ALA A 18 10.23 -17.89 15.79
N PRO A 19 9.57 -17.53 14.67
CA PRO A 19 9.00 -18.50 13.73
C PRO A 19 10.03 -19.57 13.35
N GLU A 20 9.57 -20.80 13.06
CA GLU A 20 10.38 -22.04 12.96
C GLU A 20 11.63 -21.98 12.05
N ASN A 21 11.82 -20.91 11.27
CA ASN A 21 12.91 -20.70 10.33
C ASN A 21 13.68 -19.37 10.51
N LEU A 22 13.63 -18.72 11.69
CA LEU A 22 14.42 -17.50 11.89
C LEU A 22 15.92 -17.77 11.76
N LYS A 23 16.55 -17.18 10.75
CA LYS A 23 18.01 -17.24 10.61
C LYS A 23 18.66 -16.16 11.45
N TYR A 24 19.82 -16.50 12.01
CA TYR A 24 20.66 -15.56 12.75
C TYR A 24 20.95 -14.29 11.93
N ASP A 25 21.30 -14.44 10.65
CA ASP A 25 21.65 -13.31 9.78
C ASP A 25 20.46 -12.38 9.51
N GLU A 26 19.25 -12.92 9.40
CA GLU A 26 18.01 -12.15 9.18
C GLU A 26 17.66 -11.32 10.43
N PHE A 27 17.83 -11.89 11.62
CA PHE A 27 17.62 -11.18 12.87
C PHE A 27 18.69 -10.11 13.13
N VAL A 28 19.96 -10.40 12.80
CA VAL A 28 21.03 -9.41 12.85
C VAL A 28 20.76 -8.26 11.88
N ALA A 29 20.25 -8.54 10.68
CA ALA A 29 19.83 -7.50 9.74
C ALA A 29 18.71 -6.63 10.32
N LEU A 30 17.68 -7.22 10.95
CA LEU A 30 16.65 -6.47 11.66
C LEU A 30 17.26 -5.56 12.74
N LEU A 31 18.14 -6.11 13.58
CA LEU A 31 18.82 -5.35 14.63
C LEU A 31 19.64 -4.19 14.06
N LYS A 32 20.33 -4.37 12.94
CA LYS A 32 21.05 -3.30 12.26
C LYS A 32 20.11 -2.20 11.77
N VAL A 33 18.94 -2.54 11.23
CA VAL A 33 17.95 -1.51 10.81
C VAL A 33 17.41 -0.72 12.01
N ILE A 34 17.31 -1.36 13.18
CA ILE A 34 16.92 -0.71 14.45
C ILE A 34 18.08 0.16 14.99
N TYR A 35 19.29 -0.39 15.03
CA TYR A 35 20.47 0.26 15.58
C TYR A 35 21.77 -0.41 15.08
N PRO A 36 22.66 0.30 14.36
CA PRO A 36 22.59 1.70 13.95
C PRO A 36 21.66 1.88 12.73
N PRO A 37 20.75 2.87 12.71
CA PRO A 37 19.66 2.97 11.73
C PRO A 37 20.07 3.28 10.27
N HIS A 38 21.34 3.12 9.92
CA HIS A 38 21.94 3.40 8.61
C HIS A 38 21.70 2.30 7.58
N GLU A 39 21.28 1.10 7.98
CA GLU A 39 20.96 0.05 7.03
C GLU A 39 19.63 0.37 6.33
N GLU A 40 19.68 0.46 5.00
CA GLU A 40 18.49 0.68 4.17
C GLU A 40 17.79 -0.66 3.86
N VAL A 41 16.49 -0.58 3.64
CA VAL A 41 15.69 -1.73 3.21
C VAL A 41 15.86 -1.90 1.70
N THR A 42 16.28 -3.09 1.27
CA THR A 42 16.40 -3.47 -0.14
C THR A 42 15.35 -4.52 -0.52
N ALA A 43 15.14 -4.77 -1.81
CA ALA A 43 14.17 -5.76 -2.28
C ALA A 43 14.46 -7.18 -1.75
N ASP A 44 15.74 -7.54 -1.63
CA ASP A 44 16.17 -8.84 -1.09
C ASP A 44 15.95 -8.95 0.43
N THR A 45 16.15 -7.85 1.16
CA THR A 45 16.04 -7.80 2.62
C THR A 45 14.58 -7.62 3.08
N TYR A 46 13.76 -6.93 2.29
CA TYR A 46 12.40 -6.54 2.63
C TYR A 46 11.53 -7.72 3.07
N GLY A 47 11.61 -8.85 2.36
CA GLY A 47 10.70 -9.99 2.55
C GLY A 47 10.73 -10.57 3.98
N PHE A 48 11.92 -10.88 4.50
CA PHE A 48 12.04 -11.35 5.88
C PHE A 48 11.95 -10.20 6.88
N LEU A 49 12.40 -9.00 6.52
CA LEU A 49 12.43 -7.86 7.42
C LEU A 49 11.02 -7.42 7.83
N VAL A 50 10.06 -7.37 6.90
CA VAL A 50 8.67 -7.03 7.20
C VAL A 50 8.00 -8.07 8.10
N GLU A 51 8.28 -9.36 7.88
CA GLU A 51 7.75 -10.44 8.70
C GLU A 51 8.28 -10.38 10.13
N LEU A 52 9.59 -10.19 10.29
CA LEU A 52 10.19 -10.05 11.61
C LEU A 52 9.75 -8.76 12.31
N ALA A 53 9.61 -7.66 11.57
CA ALA A 53 9.18 -6.39 12.13
C ALA A 53 7.73 -6.45 12.65
N ASP A 54 6.83 -7.15 11.94
CA ASP A 54 5.46 -7.39 12.41
C ASP A 54 5.44 -8.33 13.63
N PHE A 55 6.23 -9.41 13.60
CA PHE A 55 6.33 -10.37 14.70
C PHE A 55 6.87 -9.75 16.00
N TYR A 56 7.94 -8.97 15.90
CA TYR A 56 8.55 -8.28 17.04
C TYR A 56 7.91 -6.90 17.34
N GLN A 57 6.87 -6.52 16.58
CA GLN A 57 6.13 -5.27 16.73
C GLN A 57 7.03 -4.02 16.69
N VAL A 58 7.98 -3.99 15.76
CA VAL A 58 8.93 -2.89 15.59
C VAL A 58 8.42 -1.89 14.56
N GLU A 59 7.55 -0.98 15.00
CA GLU A 59 6.85 -0.02 14.13
C GLU A 59 7.79 0.81 13.23
N ASN A 60 8.95 1.23 13.72
CA ASN A 60 9.90 2.03 12.93
C ASN A 60 10.41 1.25 11.70
N VAL A 61 10.68 -0.05 11.86
CA VAL A 61 11.10 -0.90 10.74
C VAL A 61 9.93 -1.13 9.78
N VAL A 62 8.73 -1.38 10.30
CA VAL A 62 7.51 -1.52 9.48
C VAL A 62 7.29 -0.26 8.63
N GLN A 63 7.41 0.94 9.21
CA GLN A 63 7.28 2.21 8.48
C GLN A 63 8.35 2.42 7.41
N LYS A 64 9.60 2.00 7.67
CA LYS A 64 10.66 2.03 6.66
C LYS A 64 10.35 1.10 5.50
N CYS A 65 9.92 -0.14 5.80
CA CYS A 65 9.47 -1.11 4.81
C CYS A 65 8.29 -0.57 3.99
N ASP A 66 7.32 0.07 4.65
CA ASP A 66 6.15 0.67 4.02
C ASP A 66 6.55 1.77 3.01
N LYS A 67 7.46 2.67 3.42
CA LYS A 67 7.99 3.71 2.51
C LYS A 67 8.77 3.12 1.34
N PHE A 68 9.53 2.06 1.56
CA PHE A 68 10.27 1.39 0.49
C PHE A 68 9.29 0.77 -0.52
N LEU A 69 8.29 0.02 -0.07
CA LEU A 69 7.30 -0.64 -0.93
C LEU A 69 6.43 0.36 -1.71
N ALA A 70 6.12 1.53 -1.12
CA ALA A 70 5.40 2.61 -1.78
C ALA A 70 6.20 3.23 -2.94
N ASN A 71 7.54 3.35 -2.80
CA ASN A 71 8.41 3.98 -3.80
C ASN A 71 8.94 3.01 -4.86
N ASP A 72 9.12 1.74 -4.51
CA ASP A 72 9.60 0.73 -5.45
C ASP A 72 8.56 0.50 -6.55
N SER A 73 8.97 0.35 -7.82
CA SER A 73 8.04 0.05 -8.93
C SER A 73 8.27 -1.33 -9.54
N MET A 74 9.23 -2.09 -9.01
CA MET A 74 9.59 -3.41 -9.50
C MET A 74 8.61 -4.47 -8.99
N ILE A 75 8.07 -4.28 -7.79
CA ILE A 75 7.10 -5.21 -7.21
C ILE A 75 5.72 -5.03 -7.89
N PRO A 76 5.12 -6.11 -8.44
CA PRO A 76 3.80 -6.06 -9.05
C PRO A 76 2.73 -5.53 -8.09
N MET A 77 1.79 -4.76 -8.64
CA MET A 77 0.70 -4.16 -7.86
C MET A 77 -0.09 -5.19 -7.03
N ILE A 78 -0.34 -6.37 -7.59
CA ILE A 78 -1.10 -7.42 -6.90
C ILE A 78 -0.36 -7.94 -5.65
N GLU A 79 0.96 -8.12 -5.74
CA GLU A 79 1.78 -8.57 -4.61
C GLU A 79 1.85 -7.51 -3.53
N LYS A 80 1.97 -6.23 -3.92
CA LYS A 80 1.90 -5.12 -2.97
C LYS A 80 0.60 -5.11 -2.20
N LEU A 81 -0.53 -5.32 -2.87
CA LEU A 81 -1.84 -5.34 -2.21
C LEU A 81 -1.97 -6.50 -1.23
N CYS A 82 -1.44 -7.68 -1.56
CA CYS A 82 -1.39 -8.81 -0.62
C CYS A 82 -0.52 -8.50 0.62
N LEU A 83 0.63 -7.86 0.42
CA LEU A 83 1.53 -7.46 1.52
C LEU A 83 0.90 -6.38 2.40
N VAL A 84 0.24 -5.40 1.79
CA VAL A 84 -0.51 -4.35 2.49
C VAL A 84 -1.59 -4.95 3.39
N ASP A 85 -2.29 -5.98 2.90
CA ASP A 85 -3.30 -6.67 3.68
C ASP A 85 -2.71 -7.44 4.85
N LYS A 86 -1.64 -8.21 4.57
CA LYS A 86 -1.00 -9.10 5.55
C LYS A 86 -0.38 -8.33 6.70
N TYR A 87 0.35 -7.24 6.40
CA TYR A 87 1.12 -6.47 7.38
C TYR A 87 0.48 -5.11 7.73
N LYS A 88 -0.75 -4.85 7.25
CA LYS A 88 -1.53 -3.63 7.51
C LYS A 88 -0.77 -2.32 7.19
N LEU A 89 -0.06 -2.31 6.07
CA LEU A 89 0.79 -1.19 5.63
C LEU A 89 -0.05 -0.03 5.07
N THR A 90 -0.24 1.03 5.86
CA THR A 90 -1.16 2.13 5.52
C THR A 90 -0.61 3.08 4.46
N GLU A 91 0.68 3.38 4.44
CA GLU A 91 1.24 4.35 3.49
C GLU A 91 1.27 3.75 2.08
N THR A 92 1.72 2.50 1.96
CA THR A 92 1.66 1.75 0.70
C THR A 92 0.21 1.60 0.26
N LYS A 93 -0.75 1.29 1.15
CA LYS A 93 -2.18 1.24 0.79
C LYS A 93 -2.63 2.54 0.12
N ASN A 94 -2.34 3.67 0.74
CA ASN A 94 -2.72 4.98 0.21
C ASN A 94 -2.02 5.29 -1.12
N ALA A 95 -0.73 4.96 -1.24
CA ALA A 95 0.02 5.12 -2.49
C ALA A 95 -0.56 4.24 -3.61
N CYS A 96 -0.92 3.00 -3.30
CA CYS A 96 -1.57 2.07 -4.20
C CYS A 96 -2.91 2.64 -4.68
N LEU A 97 -3.79 3.04 -3.76
CA LEU A 97 -5.10 3.60 -4.10
C LEU A 97 -4.99 4.88 -4.94
N ASN A 98 -4.01 5.74 -4.66
CA ASN A 98 -3.79 6.96 -5.43
C ASN A 98 -3.10 6.74 -6.78
N SER A 99 -2.62 5.52 -7.07
CA SER A 99 -1.92 5.21 -8.31
C SER A 99 -2.82 5.42 -9.52
N VAL A 100 -2.24 6.01 -10.59
CA VAL A 100 -2.96 6.29 -11.84
C VAL A 100 -3.40 4.99 -12.54
N GLU A 101 -2.73 3.88 -12.26
CA GLU A 101 -3.06 2.56 -12.81
C GLU A 101 -4.39 2.04 -12.26
N LEU A 102 -4.65 2.20 -10.96
CA LEU A 102 -5.91 1.79 -10.33
C LEU A 102 -7.11 2.68 -10.69
N LYS A 103 -6.87 3.87 -11.26
CA LYS A 103 -7.91 4.71 -11.85
C LYS A 103 -8.42 4.16 -13.18
N LYS A 104 -7.71 3.22 -13.81
CA LYS A 104 -8.13 2.61 -15.08
C LYS A 104 -9.03 1.40 -14.80
N PRO A 105 -10.28 1.40 -15.29
CA PRO A 105 -11.22 0.31 -15.04
C PRO A 105 -10.74 -1.02 -15.67
N ASP A 106 -10.01 -0.96 -16.78
CA ASP A 106 -9.43 -2.16 -17.41
C ASP A 106 -8.41 -2.86 -16.50
N PHE A 107 -7.59 -2.08 -15.80
CA PHE A 107 -6.58 -2.60 -14.89
C PHE A 107 -7.23 -3.22 -13.65
N VAL A 108 -8.23 -2.57 -13.04
CA VAL A 108 -9.00 -3.14 -11.91
C VAL A 108 -9.69 -4.45 -12.32
N ARG A 109 -10.25 -4.49 -13.53
CA ARG A 109 -10.87 -5.71 -14.08
C ARG A 109 -9.84 -6.82 -14.25
N ASP A 110 -8.63 -6.50 -14.69
CA ASP A 110 -7.58 -7.49 -14.88
C ASP A 110 -6.99 -7.97 -13.55
N LEU A 111 -6.89 -7.10 -12.54
CA LEU A 111 -6.56 -7.49 -11.16
C LEU A 111 -7.60 -8.45 -10.58
N THR A 112 -8.89 -8.22 -10.83
CA THR A 112 -9.97 -9.09 -10.32
C THR A 112 -9.92 -10.51 -10.88
N LYS A 113 -9.29 -10.71 -12.05
CA LYS A 113 -9.11 -12.05 -12.68
C LYS A 113 -7.94 -12.83 -12.10
N LYS A 114 -7.03 -12.17 -11.38
CA LYS A 114 -5.84 -12.81 -10.83
C LYS A 114 -6.22 -13.71 -9.64
N PRO A 115 -5.61 -14.91 -9.51
CA PRO A 115 -5.92 -15.81 -8.40
C PRO A 115 -5.54 -15.20 -7.04
N GLU A 116 -4.48 -14.40 -6.98
CA GLU A 116 -4.00 -13.74 -5.77
C GLU A 116 -5.02 -12.71 -5.22
N TYR A 117 -5.89 -12.17 -6.08
CA TYR A 117 -6.96 -11.26 -5.66
C TYR A 117 -7.98 -11.94 -4.75
N LYS A 118 -8.14 -13.26 -4.83
CA LYS A 118 -9.07 -14.00 -3.96
C LYS A 118 -8.59 -14.06 -2.52
N GLU A 119 -7.28 -14.10 -2.31
CA GLU A 119 -6.64 -14.22 -1.00
C GLU A 119 -6.68 -12.90 -0.19
N ILE A 120 -6.90 -11.76 -0.86
CA ILE A 120 -6.98 -10.45 -0.22
C ILE A 120 -8.25 -10.33 0.63
N SER A 121 -8.18 -9.65 1.78
CA SER A 121 -9.32 -9.32 2.63
C SER A 121 -10.43 -8.57 1.89
N ALA A 122 -11.67 -8.83 2.31
CA ALA A 122 -12.85 -8.13 1.81
C ALA A 122 -12.74 -6.60 1.98
N GLU A 123 -12.09 -6.14 3.05
CA GLU A 123 -11.92 -4.70 3.33
C GLU A 123 -11.10 -4.00 2.25
N LEU A 124 -9.99 -4.60 1.82
CA LEU A 124 -9.18 -4.04 0.74
C LEU A 124 -9.87 -4.16 -0.62
N LYS A 125 -10.60 -5.24 -0.88
CA LYS A 125 -11.41 -5.39 -2.10
C LYS A 125 -12.45 -4.27 -2.20
N VAL A 126 -13.17 -3.99 -1.11
CA VAL A 126 -14.14 -2.89 -1.06
C VAL A 126 -13.44 -1.56 -1.29
N ALA A 127 -12.35 -1.27 -0.57
CA ALA A 127 -11.62 -0.01 -0.72
C ALA A 127 -11.08 0.21 -2.15
N LEU A 128 -10.61 -0.86 -2.82
CA LEU A 128 -10.15 -0.80 -4.21
C LEU A 128 -11.29 -0.49 -5.18
N LEU A 129 -12.43 -1.18 -5.03
CA LEU A 129 -13.60 -0.99 -5.89
C LEU A 129 -14.25 0.38 -5.69
N GLU A 130 -14.40 0.82 -4.44
CA GLU A 130 -14.94 2.15 -4.10
C GLU A 130 -14.08 3.26 -4.70
N ASN A 131 -12.76 3.16 -4.58
CA ASN A 131 -11.85 4.15 -5.14
C ASN A 131 -11.91 4.20 -6.68
N GLY A 132 -12.03 3.04 -7.34
CA GLY A 132 -12.26 2.97 -8.78
C GLY A 132 -13.59 3.61 -9.21
N LEU A 133 -14.67 3.38 -8.45
CA LEU A 133 -15.98 3.98 -8.71
C LEU A 133 -15.96 5.51 -8.53
N ASN A 134 -15.38 6.01 -7.44
CA ASN A 134 -15.24 7.45 -7.18
C ASN A 134 -14.48 8.14 -8.32
N SER A 135 -13.39 7.53 -8.82
CA SER A 135 -12.64 8.10 -9.94
C SER A 135 -13.45 8.13 -11.25
N ALA A 136 -14.36 7.18 -11.46
CA ALA A 136 -15.25 7.18 -12.62
C ALA A 136 -16.37 8.23 -12.49
N GLU A 137 -16.93 8.39 -11.30
CA GLU A 137 -17.92 9.44 -11.00
C GLU A 137 -17.33 10.85 -11.19
N ASP A 138 -16.08 11.06 -10.75
CA ASP A 138 -15.34 12.30 -10.97
C ASP A 138 -15.16 12.61 -12.45
N MET A 139 -14.77 11.62 -13.27
CA MET A 139 -14.66 11.77 -14.72
C MET A 139 -16.00 12.13 -15.36
N ILE A 140 -17.10 11.48 -14.95
CA ILE A 140 -18.45 11.79 -15.44
C ILE A 140 -18.87 13.22 -15.06
N SER A 141 -18.55 13.66 -13.84
CA SER A 141 -18.83 15.03 -13.36
C SER A 141 -18.08 16.07 -14.17
N CYS A 142 -16.79 15.85 -14.45
CA CYS A 142 -15.98 16.70 -15.31
C CYS A 142 -16.54 16.80 -16.74
N LEU A 143 -16.90 15.67 -17.36
CA LEU A 143 -17.50 15.66 -18.70
C LEU A 143 -18.87 16.36 -18.74
N LYS A 144 -19.69 16.19 -17.71
CA LYS A 144 -20.98 16.91 -17.59
C LYS A 144 -20.77 18.42 -17.52
N LYS A 145 -19.78 18.90 -16.76
CA LYS A 145 -19.44 20.34 -16.69
C LYS A 145 -18.95 20.87 -18.03
N GLU A 146 -18.08 20.12 -18.71
CA GLU A 146 -17.55 20.52 -20.01
C GLU A 146 -18.65 20.60 -21.09
N LYS A 147 -19.55 19.61 -21.11
CA LYS A 147 -20.72 19.63 -22.01
C LYS A 147 -21.64 20.82 -21.72
N LEU A 148 -21.91 21.12 -20.45
CA LEU A 148 -22.72 22.27 -20.05
C LEU A 148 -22.09 23.60 -20.52
N ASN A 149 -20.77 23.73 -20.39
CA ASN A 149 -20.03 24.91 -20.85
C ASN A 149 -20.05 25.07 -22.37
N LEU A 150 -20.05 23.96 -23.13
CA LEU A 150 -20.15 23.97 -24.59
C LEU A 150 -21.57 24.27 -25.10
N GLU A 151 -22.61 23.89 -24.36
CA GLU A 151 -24.00 24.21 -24.69
C GLU A 151 -24.28 25.71 -24.46
N TYR A 152 -23.80 26.31 -23.37
CA TYR A 152 -23.94 27.75 -23.13
C TYR A 152 -23.05 28.64 -24.01
N GLY A 153 -21.99 28.09 -24.61
CA GLY A 153 -21.10 28.82 -25.53
C GLY A 153 -21.66 29.02 -26.95
N LYS A 154 -22.76 28.33 -27.32
CA LYS A 154 -23.36 28.44 -28.66
C LYS A 154 -24.43 29.53 -28.79
N ASP A 155 -25.04 29.99 -27.70
CA ASP A 155 -26.12 30.99 -27.73
C ASP A 155 -25.65 32.45 -27.94
N SER A 156 -24.35 32.73 -28.02
CA SER A 156 -23.83 34.09 -28.31
C SER A 156 -23.38 34.31 -29.76
N ALA A 157 -23.55 33.32 -30.66
CA ALA A 157 -23.16 33.43 -32.07
C ALA A 157 -24.32 33.67 -33.05
N GLU A 158 -25.59 33.63 -32.61
CA GLU A 158 -26.73 33.96 -33.47
C GLU A 158 -27.27 35.38 -33.20
N ASN A 159 -26.65 36.30 -33.96
CA ASN A 159 -27.22 37.55 -34.50
C ASN A 159 -27.27 38.77 -33.55
N PRO A 160 -26.84 39.95 -34.04
CA PRO A 160 -27.83 40.75 -34.77
C PRO A 160 -27.29 41.59 -35.95
N LYS A 161 -28.16 41.69 -36.96
CA LYS A 161 -28.43 42.84 -37.87
C LYS A 161 -27.46 43.11 -39.04
N ILE A 162 -27.96 42.88 -40.26
CA ILE A 162 -28.03 43.84 -41.39
C ILE A 162 -29.24 43.34 -42.23
N LEU A 163 -30.31 44.07 -42.57
CA LEU A 163 -30.54 45.46 -42.98
C LEU A 163 -31.96 45.87 -42.56
#